data_AF-A0A0L7LJC3-F1
#
_entry.id   AF-A0A0L7LJC3-F1
#
_cell.length_a   1.000
_cell.length_b   1.000
_cell.length_c   1.000
_cell.angle_alpha   90.00
_cell.angle_beta   90.00
_cell.angle_gamma   90.00
#
_symmetry.space_group_name_H-M   'P 1'
#
loop_
_entity.id
_entity.type
_entity.pdbx_description
1 polymer ?
#
loop_
_entity_poly.entity_id
_entity_poly.type
_entity_poly.pdbx_seq_one_letter_code
_entity_poly.pdbx_strand_id
1 'polypeptide(L)'
;MACAGCEKPILDKFLLHVLERAWHAACVRCADCRAPLADKCYSRDNKLRYGTKCSGCGHGISPSDLVRKAREKVFHLNCFTCLVCRKQLSTGEELYVLDDNKPLI
;
A
#
# COMPACT_ATOMS: atom_id res chain seq x y z
N MET A 1 20.87 18.43 9.90
CA MET A 1 19.85 17.73 9.07
C MET A 1 18.88 17.00 9.99
N ALA A 2 17.58 17.16 9.77
CA ALA A 2 16.53 16.57 10.61
C ALA A 2 15.76 15.47 9.86
N CYS A 3 15.30 14.46 10.60
CA CYS A 3 14.48 13.38 10.06
C CYS A 3 13.09 13.90 9.72
N ALA A 4 12.64 13.67 8.48
CA ALA A 4 11.32 14.07 8.02
C ALA A 4 10.14 13.38 8.73
N GLY A 5 10.37 12.24 9.39
CA GLY A 5 9.34 11.46 10.06
C GLY A 5 9.20 11.73 11.57
N CYS A 6 10.30 12.02 12.27
CA CYS A 6 10.29 12.25 13.72
C CYS A 6 10.80 13.63 14.13
N GLU A 7 11.22 14.46 13.17
CA GLU A 7 11.67 15.85 13.34
C GLU A 7 12.95 16.03 14.20
N LYS A 8 13.53 14.93 14.70
CA LYS A 8 14.79 14.92 15.45
C LYS A 8 16.01 14.98 14.52
N PRO A 9 17.15 15.51 14.98
CA PRO A 9 18.40 15.46 14.23
C PRO A 9 18.80 14.01 13.95
N ILE A 10 19.30 13.76 12.73
CA ILE A 10 19.83 12.44 12.35
C ILE A 10 21.28 12.37 12.81
N LEU A 11 21.54 11.53 13.81
CA LEU A 11 22.88 11.27 14.35
C LEU A 11 23.38 9.86 14.03
N ASP A 12 22.56 9.07 13.33
CA ASP A 12 22.89 7.70 12.90
C ASP A 12 24.05 7.71 11.91
N LYS A 13 24.82 6.61 11.89
CA LYS A 13 25.91 6.40 10.92
C LYS A 13 25.41 6.44 9.46
N PHE A 14 24.16 6.04 9.24
CA PHE A 14 23.53 5.98 7.93
C PHE A 14 22.16 6.64 7.96
N LEU A 15 21.81 7.30 6.86
CA LEU A 15 20.51 7.92 6.62
C LEU A 15 19.93 7.39 5.31
N LEU A 16 18.62 7.52 5.15
CA LEU A 16 17.95 7.23 3.89
C LEU A 16 17.40 8.53 3.28
N HIS A 17 17.62 8.70 1.98
CA HIS A 17 16.95 9.73 1.19
C HIS A 17 15.72 9.14 0.51
N VAL A 18 14.54 9.57 0.94
CA VAL A 18 13.26 9.12 0.39
C VAL A 18 12.47 10.36 0.00
N LEU A 19 12.10 10.44 -1.28
CA LEU A 19 11.37 11.59 -1.86
C LEU A 19 12.06 12.92 -1.52
N GLU A 20 13.37 12.98 -1.78
CA GLU A 20 14.24 14.15 -1.56
C GLU A 20 14.37 14.63 -0.10
N ARG A 21 13.86 13.85 0.86
CA ARG A 21 13.94 14.15 2.30
C ARG A 21 14.80 13.12 3.02
N ALA A 22 15.44 13.54 4.11
CA ALA A 22 16.29 12.67 4.93
C ALA A 22 15.48 11.99 6.04
N TRP A 23 15.73 10.70 6.27
CA TRP A 23 15.03 9.87 7.25
C TRP A 23 16.02 8.98 8.00
N HIS A 24 15.73 8.71 9.28
CA HIS A 24 16.31 7.55 9.95
C HIS A 24 15.85 6.27 9.25
N ALA A 25 16.70 5.24 9.21
CA ALA A 25 16.31 3.92 8.69
C ALA A 25 15.07 3.38 9.43
N ALA A 26 15.00 3.59 10.75
CA ALA A 26 13.84 3.21 11.55
C ALA A 26 12.57 4.03 11.27
N CYS A 27 12.69 5.24 10.72
CA CYS A 27 11.54 6.11 10.40
C CYS A 27 10.96 5.86 9.01
N VAL A 28 11.63 5.10 8.15
CA VAL A 28 11.13 4.72 6.81
C VAL A 28 10.14 3.55 6.95
N ARG A 29 8.94 3.86 7.43
CA ARG A 29 7.86 2.91 7.70
C ARG A 29 6.53 3.46 7.23
N CYS A 30 5.61 2.56 6.89
CA CYS A 30 4.26 2.92 6.51
C CYS A 30 3.52 3.53 7.71
N ALA A 31 2.88 4.68 7.53
CA ALA A 31 2.12 5.34 8.59
C ALA A 31 0.85 4.59 9.02
N ASP A 32 0.35 3.67 8.20
CA ASP A 32 -0.86 2.89 8.48
C ASP A 32 -0.54 1.61 9.25
N CYS A 33 0.38 0.79 8.73
CA CYS A 33 0.69 -0.53 9.31
C CYS A 33 2.04 -0.61 10.02
N ARG A 34 2.86 0.46 9.98
CA ARG A 34 4.21 0.55 10.56
C ARG A 34 5.23 -0.43 9.98
N ALA A 35 4.89 -1.17 8.94
CA ALA A 35 5.81 -2.05 8.26
C ALA A 35 6.91 -1.24 7.52
N PRO A 36 8.15 -1.75 7.44
CA PRO A 36 9.22 -1.11 6.70
C PRO A 36 8.87 -0.87 5.23
N LEU A 37 9.30 0.27 4.70
CA LEU A 37 9.15 0.61 3.30
C LEU A 37 10.50 0.42 2.60
N ALA A 38 10.60 -0.60 1.74
CA ALA A 38 11.85 -0.92 1.03
C ALA A 38 11.86 -0.50 -0.44
N ASP A 39 10.69 -0.21 -1.02
CA ASP A 39 10.53 -0.12 -2.47
C ASP A 39 9.59 1.05 -2.84
N LYS A 40 8.41 0.78 -3.40
CA LYS A 40 7.45 1.83 -3.80
C LYS A 40 6.71 2.43 -2.61
N CYS A 41 6.98 3.70 -2.31
CA CYS A 41 6.25 4.49 -1.33
C CYS A 41 5.86 5.86 -1.88
N TYR A 42 4.91 6.51 -1.21
CA TYR A 42 4.58 7.91 -1.42
C TYR A 42 4.54 8.64 -0.08
N SER A 43 4.77 9.96 -0.10
CA SER A 43 4.64 10.83 1.06
C SER A 43 3.33 11.61 0.98
N ARG A 44 2.59 11.65 2.08
CA ARG A 44 1.43 12.54 2.28
C ARG A 44 1.43 13.01 3.73
N ASP A 45 1.30 14.31 3.95
CA ASP A 45 1.27 14.92 5.30
C ASP A 45 2.50 14.52 6.16
N ASN A 46 3.70 14.58 5.56
CA ASN A 46 4.97 14.15 6.19
C ASN A 46 5.01 12.69 6.64
N LYS A 47 4.11 11.85 6.11
CA LYS A 47 4.01 10.43 6.43
C LYS A 47 4.21 9.58 5.19
N LEU A 48 5.06 8.57 5.29
CA LEU A 48 5.29 7.62 4.21
C LEU A 48 4.24 6.51 4.23
N ARG A 49 3.80 6.06 3.06
CA ARG A 49 2.77 5.04 2.85
C ARG A 49 3.11 4.18 1.63
N TYR A 50 2.57 2.96 1.54
CA TYR A 50 2.77 2.10 0.37
C TYR A 50 2.19 2.70 -0.91
N GLY A 51 2.95 2.66 -2.01
CA GLY A 51 2.51 3.20 -3.31
C GLY A 51 1.26 2.49 -3.87
N THR A 52 1.20 1.17 -3.73
CA THR A 52 0.07 0.36 -4.22
C THR A 52 -1.08 0.38 -3.22
N LYS A 53 -2.29 0.65 -3.69
CA LYS A 53 -3.52 0.61 -2.87
C LYS A 53 -4.45 -0.49 -3.35
N CYS A 54 -5.14 -1.12 -2.39
CA CYS A 54 -6.23 -2.02 -2.67
C CYS A 54 -7.40 -1.26 -3.27
N SER A 55 -7.85 -1.65 -4.45
CA SER A 55 -9.00 -1.04 -5.13
C SER A 55 -10.35 -1.36 -4.48
N GLY A 56 -10.40 -2.31 -3.54
CA GLY A 56 -11.60 -2.67 -2.77
C GLY A 56 -11.75 -1.87 -1.48
N CYS A 57 -10.68 -1.68 -0.70
CA CYS A 57 -10.74 -0.99 0.59
C CYS A 57 -9.97 0.35 0.65
N GLY A 58 -9.18 0.69 -0.37
CA GLY A 58 -8.38 1.91 -0.43
C GLY A 58 -7.09 1.91 0.41
N HIS A 59 -6.89 0.92 1.29
CA HIS A 59 -5.68 0.80 2.09
C HIS A 59 -4.45 0.40 1.26
N GLY A 60 -3.27 0.78 1.74
CA GLY A 60 -2.00 0.38 1.13
C GLY A 60 -1.77 -1.14 1.22
N ILE A 61 -1.19 -1.70 0.16
CA ILE A 61 -0.83 -3.12 0.06
C ILE A 61 0.64 -3.27 0.45
N SER A 62 0.91 -4.07 1.47
CA SER A 62 2.25 -4.48 1.88
C SER A 62 2.88 -5.43 0.84
N PRO A 63 4.22 -5.41 0.64
CA PRO A 63 4.92 -6.42 -0.15
C PRO A 63 4.67 -7.87 0.31
N SER A 64 4.32 -8.07 1.57
CA SER A 64 3.99 -9.38 2.13
C SER A 64 2.54 -9.82 1.90
N ASP A 65 1.67 -8.94 1.41
CA ASP A 65 0.26 -9.25 1.25
C ASP A 65 0.02 -10.14 0.03
N LEU A 66 -0.76 -11.20 0.21
CA LEU A 66 -1.33 -11.96 -0.89
C LEU A 66 -2.42 -11.13 -1.56
N VAL A 67 -2.26 -10.91 -2.86
CA VAL A 67 -3.13 -10.03 -3.63
C VAL A 67 -3.71 -10.71 -4.87
N ARG A 68 -4.87 -10.24 -5.29
CA ARG A 68 -5.46 -10.52 -6.60
C ARG A 68 -5.22 -9.32 -7.50
N LYS A 69 -4.96 -9.59 -8.78
CA LYS A 69 -4.92 -8.58 -9.84
C LYS A 69 -6.07 -8.84 -10.80
N ALA A 70 -6.81 -7.80 -11.14
CA ALA A 70 -7.86 -7.84 -12.16
C ALA A 70 -7.75 -6.58 -13.01
N ARG A 71 -7.43 -6.75 -14.31
CA ARG A 71 -7.00 -5.64 -15.19
C ARG A 71 -5.86 -4.85 -14.51
N GLU A 72 -5.97 -3.53 -14.45
CA GLU A 72 -4.99 -2.62 -13.84
C GLU A 72 -5.17 -2.44 -12.32
N LYS A 73 -6.05 -3.22 -11.68
CA LYS A 73 -6.38 -3.06 -10.26
C LYS A 73 -5.82 -4.19 -9.41
N VAL A 74 -5.38 -3.82 -8.21
CA VAL A 74 -4.85 -4.75 -7.20
C VAL A 74 -5.78 -4.76 -5.99
N PHE A 75 -6.04 -5.94 -5.44
CA PHE A 75 -6.93 -6.15 -4.31
C PHE A 75 -6.27 -7.05 -3.27
N HIS A 76 -6.49 -6.80 -1.98
CA HIS A 76 -6.26 -7.84 -0.98
C HIS A 76 -7.12 -9.06 -1.29
N LEU A 77 -6.65 -10.25 -0.91
CA LEU A 77 -7.41 -11.49 -1.09
C LEU A 77 -8.84 -11.37 -0.52
N ASN A 78 -8.96 -10.83 0.69
CA ASN A 78 -10.26 -10.64 1.37
C ASN A 78 -11.10 -9.50 0.80
N CYS A 79 -10.53 -8.62 -0.02
CA CYS A 79 -11.26 -7.55 -0.69
C CYS A 79 -11.68 -7.93 -2.11
N PHE A 80 -11.28 -9.11 -2.59
CA PHE A 80 -11.66 -9.64 -3.88
C PHE A 80 -12.89 -10.56 -3.74
N THR A 81 -14.01 -9.94 -3.37
CA THR A 81 -15.26 -10.62 -2.98
C THR A 81 -16.48 -10.05 -3.66
N CYS A 82 -17.48 -10.90 -3.88
CA CYS A 82 -18.66 -10.51 -4.61
C CYS A 82 -19.42 -9.31 -4.06
N LEU A 83 -19.73 -8.30 -4.89
CA LEU A 83 -20.54 -7.16 -4.45
C LEU A 83 -21.98 -7.59 -4.14
N VAL A 84 -22.48 -8.61 -4.83
CA VAL A 84 -23.83 -9.15 -4.65
C VAL A 84 -23.85 -10.17 -3.51
N CYS A 85 -23.06 -11.24 -3.61
CA CYS A 85 -23.14 -12.37 -2.67
C CYS A 85 -22.02 -12.43 -1.63
N ARG A 86 -21.05 -11.49 -1.65
CA ARG A 86 -19.90 -11.41 -0.73
C ARG A 86 -18.94 -12.61 -0.74
N LYS A 87 -19.15 -13.58 -1.62
CA LYS A 87 -18.27 -14.75 -1.78
C LYS A 87 -16.88 -14.32 -2.25
N GLN A 88 -15.83 -14.87 -1.65
CA GLN A 88 -14.47 -14.75 -2.17
C GLN A 88 -14.34 -15.52 -3.47
N LEU A 89 -13.74 -14.89 -4.48
CA LEU A 89 -13.53 -15.55 -5.76
C LEU A 89 -12.18 -16.25 -5.84
N SER A 90 -12.23 -17.49 -6.32
CA SER A 90 -11.08 -18.36 -6.53
C SER A 90 -10.55 -18.25 -7.96
N THR A 91 -9.36 -18.82 -8.19
CA THR A 91 -8.78 -18.87 -9.54
C THR A 91 -9.67 -19.73 -10.43
N GLY A 92 -10.13 -19.18 -11.56
CA GLY A 92 -10.97 -19.89 -12.54
C GLY A 92 -12.47 -19.62 -12.46
N GLU A 93 -12.94 -18.83 -11.49
CA GLU A 93 -14.33 -18.35 -11.49
C GLU A 93 -14.51 -17.17 -12.45
N GLU A 94 -15.62 -17.15 -13.19
CA GLU A 94 -15.94 -16.08 -14.14
C GLU A 94 -16.38 -14.80 -13.42
N LEU A 95 -16.02 -13.65 -14.02
CA LEU A 95 -16.13 -12.32 -13.41
C LEU A 95 -16.72 -11.33 -14.41
N TYR A 96 -17.72 -10.56 -13.97
CA TYR A 96 -18.28 -9.46 -14.75
C TYR A 96 -17.82 -8.12 -14.16
N VAL A 97 -17.17 -7.28 -14.97
CA VAL A 97 -16.70 -5.96 -14.52
C VAL A 97 -17.63 -4.89 -15.08
N LEU A 98 -18.40 -4.21 -14.22
CA LEU A 98 -19.22 -3.08 -14.65
C LEU A 98 -18.33 -1.83 -14.86
N ASP A 99 -18.74 -1.00 -15.81
CA ASP A 99 -17.96 0.09 -16.42
C ASP A 99 -17.48 1.19 -15.46
N ASP A 100 -18.05 1.30 -14.26
CA ASP A 100 -17.56 2.20 -13.20
C ASP A 100 -16.32 1.68 -12.47
N ASN A 101 -15.58 0.78 -13.12
CA ASN A 101 -14.32 0.25 -12.62
C ASN A 101 -14.50 -0.47 -11.25
N LYS A 102 -15.74 -0.71 -10.83
CA LYS A 102 -16.11 -1.55 -9.70
C LYS A 102 -16.46 -2.89 -10.31
N PRO A 103 -15.59 -3.90 -10.21
CA PRO A 103 -15.98 -5.22 -10.64
C PRO A 103 -17.27 -5.60 -9.90
N LEU A 104 -18.28 -6.14 -10.60
CA LEU A 104 -19.15 -7.12 -9.98
C LEU A 104 -18.26 -8.34 -9.80
N ILE A 105 -17.37 -8.21 -8.84
CA ILE A 105 -16.90 -9.37 -8.11
C ILE A 105 -18.19 -10.07 -7.68
#